data_AF-A0A3D3NVU1-F1
#
_entry.id   AF-A0A3D3NVU1-F1
#
_cell.length_a   1.000
_cell.length_b   1.000
_cell.length_c   1.000
_cell.angle_alpha   90.00
_cell.angle_beta   90.00
_cell.angle_gamma   90.00
#
_symmetry.space_group_name_H-M   'P 1'
#
loop_
_entity.id
_entity.type
_entity.pdbx_description
1 polymer ?
#
loop_
_entity_poly.entity_id
_entity_poly.type
_entity_poly.pdbx_seq_one_letter_code
_entity_poly.pdbx_strand_id
1 'polypeptide(L)'
;PTQMAANLAAGLIDGYCVGEPWNSVAVEKGAGWVVATSEQLAPGHPEKALIMGGAFITRHRDQAQAVINALRESCAFCDAPENRPEVVKVLAGSGFFNGCESMLKKSLIGPFDPGTGQNWDASSFHIFHRREANEPTSERGRWLLDEFIAHGLLMPAQRADAAASLRDCWTSGALYFPEAPAAAPKPVSKPKKRKPLAHA
;
A
#
# COMPACT_ATOMS: atom_id res chain seq x y z
N PRO A 1 3.50 13.04 5.50
CA PRO A 1 2.24 12.43 6.03
C PRO A 1 1.99 12.67 7.52
N THR A 2 3.00 12.45 8.37
CA THR A 2 2.86 12.49 9.84
C THR A 2 2.36 13.82 10.42
N GLN A 3 2.55 14.93 9.70
CA GLN A 3 2.17 16.28 10.12
C GLN A 3 0.76 16.70 9.67
N MET A 4 0.09 15.92 8.81
CA MET A 4 -1.18 16.34 8.19
C MET A 4 -2.28 16.65 9.22
N ALA A 5 -2.47 15.75 10.18
CA ALA A 5 -3.46 15.96 11.25
C ALA A 5 -3.17 17.19 12.12
N ALA A 6 -1.89 17.49 12.37
CA ALA A 6 -1.49 18.67 13.14
C ALA A 6 -1.74 19.97 12.36
N ASN A 7 -1.40 19.98 11.07
CA ASN A 7 -1.66 21.13 10.19
C ASN A 7 -3.16 21.40 10.01
N LEU A 8 -3.98 20.33 9.91
CA LEU A 8 -5.43 20.46 9.87
C LEU A 8 -5.98 21.05 11.18
N ALA A 9 -5.57 20.51 12.33
CA ALA A 9 -5.99 21.03 13.63
C ALA A 9 -5.56 22.49 13.88
N ALA A 10 -4.43 22.90 13.31
CA ALA A 10 -3.92 24.27 13.39
C ALA A 10 -4.57 25.24 12.38
N GLY A 11 -5.46 24.76 11.50
CA GLY A 11 -6.10 25.58 10.47
C GLY A 11 -5.15 26.05 9.36
N LEU A 12 -4.01 25.37 9.17
CA LEU A 12 -3.04 25.69 8.12
C LEU A 12 -3.44 25.10 6.75
N ILE A 13 -4.32 24.09 6.77
CA ILE A 13 -4.89 23.43 5.61
C ILE A 13 -6.36 23.11 5.88
N ASP A 14 -7.19 23.13 4.84
CA ASP A 14 -8.62 22.77 4.95
C ASP A 14 -8.87 21.26 4.78
N GLY A 15 -7.89 20.53 4.23
CA GLY A 15 -7.98 19.10 3.98
C GLY A 15 -6.71 18.53 3.37
N TYR A 16 -6.65 17.20 3.26
CA TYR A 16 -5.51 16.50 2.66
C TYR A 16 -5.92 15.13 2.12
N CYS A 17 -5.08 14.57 1.25
CA CYS A 17 -5.19 13.19 0.75
C CYS A 17 -3.95 12.40 1.18
N VAL A 18 -4.15 11.32 1.93
CA VAL A 18 -3.05 10.49 2.44
C VAL A 18 -3.54 9.07 2.71
N GLY A 19 -2.64 8.09 2.69
CA GLY A 19 -2.93 6.72 3.12
C GLY A 19 -3.02 6.57 4.64
N GLU A 20 -3.58 5.45 5.07
CA GLU A 20 -3.65 5.06 6.48
C GLU A 20 -2.26 4.88 7.11
N PRO A 21 -2.10 5.09 8.43
CA PRO A 21 -3.15 5.38 9.42
C PRO A 21 -3.43 6.88 9.62
N TRP A 22 -2.89 7.75 8.78
CA TRP A 22 -2.87 9.20 9.06
C TRP A 22 -4.26 9.87 8.99
N ASN A 23 -5.22 9.31 8.25
CA ASN A 23 -6.60 9.78 8.30
C ASN A 23 -7.25 9.39 9.63
N SER A 24 -7.14 8.12 10.03
CA SER A 24 -7.57 7.64 11.35
C SER A 24 -6.99 8.46 12.52
N VAL A 25 -5.74 8.93 12.41
CA VAL A 25 -5.11 9.79 13.43
C VAL A 25 -5.80 11.16 13.55
N ALA A 26 -6.26 11.77 12.45
CA ALA A 26 -7.00 13.03 12.54
C ALA A 26 -8.38 12.85 13.14
N VAL A 27 -9.08 11.77 12.77
CA VAL A 27 -10.37 11.40 13.36
C VAL A 27 -10.24 11.20 14.87
N GLU A 28 -9.26 10.40 15.30
CA GLU A 28 -9.02 10.12 16.72
C GLU A 28 -8.71 11.39 17.54
N LYS A 29 -8.03 12.36 16.93
CA LYS A 29 -7.72 13.65 17.56
C LYS A 29 -8.86 14.67 17.49
N GLY A 30 -9.98 14.34 16.85
CA GLY A 30 -11.07 15.28 16.58
C GLY A 30 -10.65 16.44 15.68
N ALA A 31 -9.56 16.28 14.92
CA ALA A 31 -9.02 17.32 14.04
C ALA A 31 -9.79 17.40 12.71
N GLY A 32 -10.51 16.34 12.34
CA GLY A 32 -11.29 16.27 11.12
C GLY A 32 -11.93 14.91 10.92
N TRP A 33 -12.45 14.72 9.72
CA TRP A 33 -13.18 13.52 9.30
C TRP A 33 -12.76 13.09 7.89
N VAL A 34 -13.06 11.84 7.53
CA VAL A 34 -12.76 11.28 6.22
C VAL A 34 -13.97 11.42 5.32
N VAL A 35 -13.82 12.19 4.23
CA VAL A 35 -14.92 12.46 3.29
C VAL A 35 -15.11 11.32 2.31
N ALA A 36 -14.03 10.70 1.83
CA ALA A 36 -14.05 9.56 0.93
C ALA A 36 -12.74 8.75 1.00
N THR A 37 -12.80 7.47 0.66
CA THR A 37 -11.61 6.64 0.38
C THR A 37 -11.30 6.62 -1.12
N SER A 38 -10.06 6.31 -1.49
CA SER A 38 -9.70 6.20 -2.92
C SER A 38 -10.43 5.06 -3.63
N GLU A 39 -10.79 3.98 -2.93
CA GLU A 39 -11.65 2.92 -3.49
C GLU A 39 -13.07 3.41 -3.77
N GLN A 40 -13.62 4.37 -2.99
CA GLN A 40 -14.93 4.97 -3.29
C GLN A 40 -14.87 5.92 -4.49
N LEU A 41 -13.73 6.58 -4.70
CA LEU A 41 -13.56 7.55 -5.79
C LEU A 41 -13.20 6.88 -7.13
N ALA A 42 -12.30 5.91 -7.08
CA ALA A 42 -11.81 5.17 -8.25
C ALA A 42 -11.60 3.70 -7.88
N PRO A 43 -12.66 2.87 -7.90
CA PRO A 43 -12.56 1.45 -7.53
C PRO A 43 -11.51 0.71 -8.36
N GLY A 44 -10.60 0.01 -7.69
CA GLY A 44 -9.54 -0.76 -8.36
C GLY A 44 -8.45 0.08 -9.05
N HIS A 45 -8.33 1.38 -8.73
CA HIS A 45 -7.21 2.21 -9.18
C HIS A 45 -5.85 1.58 -8.78
N PRO A 46 -4.81 1.74 -9.61
CA PRO A 46 -3.49 1.22 -9.31
C PRO A 46 -2.86 1.92 -8.09
N GLU A 47 -2.36 1.11 -7.16
CA GLU A 47 -1.79 1.53 -5.89
C GLU A 47 -1.05 0.32 -5.27
N LYS A 48 0.19 0.36 -4.78
CA LYS A 48 1.42 1.05 -5.18
C LYS A 48 2.16 0.17 -6.22
N ALA A 49 3.27 0.66 -6.79
CA ALA A 49 4.14 -0.15 -7.66
C ALA A 49 5.50 -0.49 -7.02
N LEU A 50 5.98 -1.72 -7.24
CA LEU A 50 7.39 -2.08 -7.06
C LEU A 50 8.17 -1.68 -8.31
N ILE A 51 9.20 -0.86 -8.14
CA ILE A 51 10.07 -0.43 -9.24
C ILE A 51 11.51 -0.86 -8.92
N MET A 52 12.15 -1.56 -9.87
CA MET A 52 13.57 -1.93 -9.81
C MET A 52 14.30 -1.32 -11.01
N GLY A 53 15.54 -0.88 -10.80
CA GLY A 53 16.33 -0.32 -11.89
C GLY A 53 16.65 -1.36 -12.97
N GLY A 54 16.55 -1.00 -14.26
CA GLY A 54 16.78 -1.92 -15.37
C GLY A 54 18.14 -2.64 -15.32
N ALA A 55 19.22 -1.91 -14.99
CA ALA A 55 20.55 -2.49 -14.84
C ALA A 55 20.62 -3.54 -13.71
N PHE A 56 19.86 -3.37 -12.63
CA PHE A 56 19.77 -4.36 -11.56
C PHE A 56 19.06 -5.62 -12.06
N ILE A 57 17.92 -5.46 -12.74
CA ILE A 57 17.16 -6.60 -13.29
C ILE A 57 18.04 -7.40 -14.28
N THR A 58 18.79 -6.72 -15.15
CA THR A 58 19.68 -7.39 -16.11
C THR A 58 20.82 -8.13 -15.43
N ARG A 59 21.46 -7.55 -14.40
CA ARG A 59 22.63 -8.15 -13.72
C ARG A 59 22.25 -9.18 -12.66
N HIS A 60 21.06 -9.07 -12.07
CA HIS A 60 20.61 -9.82 -10.90
C HIS A 60 19.19 -10.37 -11.12
N ARG A 61 18.98 -11.04 -12.27
CA ARG A 61 17.66 -11.50 -12.71
C ARG A 61 16.99 -12.43 -11.70
N ASP A 62 17.74 -13.39 -11.15
CA ASP A 62 17.19 -14.35 -10.19
C ASP A 62 16.81 -13.68 -8.87
N GLN A 63 17.59 -12.70 -8.41
CA GLN A 63 17.26 -11.92 -7.22
C GLN A 63 16.03 -11.04 -7.46
N ALA A 64 15.92 -10.39 -8.62
CA ALA A 64 14.74 -9.61 -8.99
C ALA A 64 13.48 -10.50 -9.02
N GLN A 65 13.59 -11.71 -9.57
CA GLN A 65 12.50 -12.69 -9.56
C GLN A 65 12.13 -13.15 -8.15
N ALA A 66 13.13 -13.41 -7.30
CA ALA A 66 12.90 -13.80 -5.90
C ALA A 66 12.16 -12.71 -5.11
N VAL A 67 12.49 -11.43 -5.34
CA VAL A 67 11.78 -10.29 -4.73
C VAL A 67 10.32 -10.25 -5.18
N ILE A 68 10.04 -10.44 -6.47
CA ILE A 68 8.66 -10.47 -6.99
C ILE A 68 7.88 -11.61 -6.34
N ASN A 69 8.45 -12.81 -6.28
CA ASN A 69 7.80 -13.97 -5.68
C ASN A 69 7.50 -13.73 -4.19
N ALA A 70 8.49 -13.25 -3.43
CA ALA A 70 8.34 -12.93 -2.01
C ALA A 70 7.29 -11.84 -1.76
N LEU A 71 7.25 -10.81 -2.61
CA LEU A 71 6.24 -9.75 -2.51
C LEU A 71 4.83 -10.29 -2.77
N ARG A 72 4.64 -11.12 -3.80
CA ARG A 72 3.33 -11.71 -4.11
C ARG A 72 2.83 -12.65 -3.02
N GLU A 73 3.71 -13.48 -2.47
CA GLU A 73 3.39 -14.33 -1.31
C GLU A 73 2.99 -13.47 -0.09
N SER A 74 3.73 -12.39 0.17
CA SER A 74 3.42 -11.43 1.23
C SER A 74 2.08 -10.73 0.98
N CYS A 75 1.79 -10.34 -0.25
CA CYS A 75 0.51 -9.77 -0.65
C CYS A 75 -0.65 -10.74 -0.40
N ALA A 76 -0.52 -12.01 -0.79
CA ALA A 76 -1.52 -13.04 -0.53
C ALA A 76 -1.74 -13.25 0.98
N PHE A 77 -0.66 -13.31 1.75
CA PHE A 77 -0.72 -13.39 3.21
C PHE A 77 -1.46 -12.18 3.81
N CYS A 78 -1.12 -10.97 3.37
CA CYS A 78 -1.72 -9.74 3.84
C CYS A 78 -3.18 -9.61 3.43
N ASP A 79 -3.61 -10.18 2.30
CA ASP A 79 -4.98 -10.04 1.81
C ASP A 79 -5.99 -10.86 2.64
N ALA A 80 -5.55 -12.03 3.14
CA ALA A 80 -6.35 -12.95 3.94
C ALA A 80 -6.80 -12.33 5.29
N PRO A 81 -8.13 -12.20 5.56
CA PRO A 81 -8.66 -11.57 6.77
C PRO A 81 -8.10 -12.13 8.09
N GLU A 82 -7.90 -13.44 8.17
CA GLU A 82 -7.37 -14.16 9.33
C GLU A 82 -5.92 -13.80 9.69
N ASN A 83 -5.17 -13.25 8.73
CA ASN A 83 -3.77 -12.84 8.90
C ASN A 83 -3.64 -11.35 9.25
N ARG A 84 -4.67 -10.53 9.01
CA ARG A 84 -4.64 -9.08 9.28
C ARG A 84 -4.22 -8.72 10.71
N PRO A 85 -4.64 -9.44 11.78
CA PRO A 85 -4.14 -9.16 13.13
C PRO A 85 -2.62 -9.31 13.27
N GLU A 86 -2.01 -10.25 12.55
CA GLU A 86 -0.56 -10.43 12.55
C GLU A 86 0.13 -9.32 11.73
N VAL A 87 -0.44 -8.95 10.58
CA VAL A 87 0.04 -7.82 9.76
C VAL A 87 0.09 -6.53 10.60
N VAL A 88 -0.96 -6.25 11.37
CA VAL A 88 -1.01 -5.10 12.29
C VAL A 88 0.14 -5.14 13.30
N LYS A 89 0.42 -6.30 13.92
CA LYS A 89 1.53 -6.43 14.87
C LYS A 89 2.89 -6.21 14.21
N VAL A 90 3.10 -6.74 13.00
CA VAL A 90 4.33 -6.53 12.23
C VAL A 90 4.53 -5.05 11.93
N LEU A 91 3.49 -4.37 11.47
CA LEU A 91 3.53 -2.93 11.16
C LEU A 91 3.75 -2.09 12.43
N ALA A 92 3.04 -2.37 13.52
CA ALA A 92 3.23 -1.68 14.79
C ALA A 92 4.65 -1.90 15.37
N GLY A 93 5.22 -3.09 15.19
CA GLY A 93 6.57 -3.45 15.60
C GLY A 93 7.69 -2.94 14.68
N SER A 94 7.36 -2.34 13.54
CA SER A 94 8.34 -1.88 12.54
C SER A 94 9.13 -0.64 12.96
N GLY A 95 8.66 0.09 13.98
CA GLY A 95 9.22 1.39 14.39
C GLY A 95 8.67 2.59 13.61
N PHE A 96 7.97 2.38 12.49
CA PHE A 96 7.40 3.46 11.67
C PHE A 96 6.01 3.93 12.14
N PHE A 97 5.26 3.05 12.80
CA PHE A 97 3.87 3.28 13.21
C PHE A 97 3.71 3.21 14.74
N ASN A 98 4.70 3.74 15.47
CA ASN A 98 4.72 3.66 16.93
C ASN A 98 3.43 4.25 17.53
N GLY A 99 2.80 3.49 18.44
CA GLY A 99 1.56 3.89 19.10
C GLY A 99 0.32 3.91 18.20
N CYS A 100 0.41 3.47 16.94
CA CYS A 100 -0.70 3.51 15.98
C CYS A 100 -1.37 2.13 15.78
N GLU A 101 -1.14 1.13 16.64
CA GLU A 101 -1.68 -0.22 16.45
C GLU A 101 -3.22 -0.22 16.36
N SER A 102 -3.91 0.53 17.24
CA SER A 102 -5.37 0.67 17.20
C SER A 102 -5.84 1.34 15.91
N MET A 103 -5.09 2.32 15.38
CA MET A 103 -5.42 3.02 14.14
C MET A 103 -5.21 2.13 12.92
N LEU A 104 -4.15 1.34 12.89
CA LEU A 104 -3.90 0.35 11.84
C LEU A 104 -5.05 -0.67 11.74
N LYS A 105 -5.64 -1.08 12.87
CA LYS A 105 -6.79 -2.01 12.88
C LYS A 105 -8.02 -1.43 12.18
N LYS A 106 -8.26 -0.11 12.26
CA LYS A 106 -9.45 0.54 11.67
C LYS A 106 -9.55 0.30 10.16
N SER A 107 -8.43 0.31 9.45
CA SER A 107 -8.43 0.07 7.99
C SER A 107 -8.01 -1.33 7.56
N LEU A 108 -7.16 -2.03 8.34
CA LEU A 108 -6.72 -3.39 7.98
C LEU A 108 -7.71 -4.49 8.38
N ILE A 109 -8.54 -4.25 9.39
CA ILE A 109 -9.50 -5.23 9.93
C ILE A 109 -10.91 -4.65 9.88
N GLY A 110 -11.06 -3.40 10.31
CA GLY A 110 -12.33 -2.73 10.42
C GLY A 110 -13.03 -2.93 11.77
N PRO A 111 -14.22 -2.31 11.93
CA PRO A 111 -14.81 -1.38 10.97
C PRO A 111 -13.99 -0.08 10.82
N PHE A 112 -14.09 0.59 9.67
CA PHE A 112 -13.41 1.86 9.44
C PHE A 112 -14.28 3.00 9.98
N ASP A 113 -13.71 3.82 10.85
CA ASP A 113 -14.40 4.99 11.42
C ASP A 113 -13.95 6.27 10.70
N PRO A 114 -14.81 6.88 9.87
CA PRO A 114 -14.49 8.11 9.16
C PRO A 114 -14.68 9.37 10.04
N GLY A 115 -15.15 9.26 11.29
CA GLY A 115 -15.44 10.41 12.15
C GLY A 115 -16.77 11.10 11.87
N THR A 116 -17.69 10.44 11.16
CA THR A 116 -19.02 10.98 10.79
C THR A 116 -20.17 10.37 11.59
N GLY A 117 -19.86 9.52 12.58
CA GLY A 117 -20.85 8.78 13.38
C GLY A 117 -21.37 7.50 12.72
N GLN A 118 -21.00 7.23 11.48
CA GLN A 118 -21.31 5.98 10.79
C GLN A 118 -20.02 5.28 10.34
N ASN A 119 -19.85 4.05 10.82
CA ASN A 119 -18.74 3.19 10.41
C ASN A 119 -18.92 2.66 8.98
N TRP A 120 -17.81 2.53 8.26
CA TRP A 120 -17.74 1.94 6.91
C TRP A 120 -17.13 0.54 6.95
N ASP A 121 -17.46 -0.26 5.94
CA ASP A 121 -16.80 -1.55 5.73
C ASP A 121 -15.34 -1.35 5.29
N ALA A 122 -14.42 -2.02 5.98
CA ALA A 122 -12.99 -1.96 5.69
C ALA A 122 -12.51 -3.10 4.77
N SER A 123 -13.37 -4.06 4.43
CA SER A 123 -12.98 -5.28 3.70
C SER A 123 -12.27 -5.01 2.36
N SER A 124 -12.62 -3.91 1.71
CA SER A 124 -12.06 -3.48 0.43
C SER A 124 -11.18 -2.23 0.55
N PHE A 125 -10.86 -1.79 1.77
CA PHE A 125 -9.99 -0.65 1.99
C PHE A 125 -8.56 -0.93 1.51
N HIS A 126 -8.02 -2.09 1.88
CA HIS A 126 -6.71 -2.56 1.43
C HIS A 126 -6.85 -3.90 0.71
N ILE A 127 -6.74 -3.86 -0.62
CA ILE A 127 -6.68 -5.05 -1.47
C ILE A 127 -5.22 -5.32 -1.80
N PHE A 128 -4.66 -6.37 -1.19
CA PHE A 128 -3.25 -6.69 -1.37
C PHE A 128 -3.02 -7.69 -2.49
N HIS A 129 -3.97 -8.57 -2.81
CA HIS A 129 -3.76 -9.65 -3.78
C HIS A 129 -4.94 -9.91 -4.73
N ARG A 130 -6.16 -10.08 -4.21
CA ARG A 130 -7.36 -10.36 -5.01
C ARG A 130 -7.62 -9.29 -6.09
N ARG A 131 -8.49 -9.59 -7.07
CA ARG A 131 -8.81 -8.69 -8.21
C ARG A 131 -7.59 -8.29 -9.05
N GLU A 132 -6.70 -9.26 -9.27
CA GLU A 132 -5.43 -9.07 -9.98
C GLU A 132 -4.60 -7.89 -9.45
N ALA A 133 -4.70 -7.52 -8.17
CA ALA A 133 -4.08 -6.29 -7.64
C ALA A 133 -2.54 -6.25 -7.80
N ASN A 134 -1.91 -7.42 -7.92
CA ASN A 134 -0.46 -7.53 -8.14
C ASN A 134 -0.06 -7.61 -9.61
N GLU A 135 -1.02 -7.64 -10.53
CA GLU A 135 -0.72 -7.68 -11.95
C GLU A 135 -0.43 -6.29 -12.47
N PRO A 136 0.79 -6.05 -12.95
CA PRO A 136 1.04 -4.89 -13.77
C PRO A 136 0.41 -5.20 -15.14
N THR A 137 -0.82 -4.75 -15.39
CA THR A 137 -1.42 -4.66 -16.74
C THR A 137 -1.20 -3.32 -17.48
N SER A 138 -0.93 -3.36 -18.79
CA SER A 138 -0.75 -2.13 -19.59
C SER A 138 -1.97 -1.19 -19.56
N GLU A 139 -3.16 -1.73 -19.28
CA GLU A 139 -4.38 -0.95 -19.09
C GLU A 139 -4.28 -0.02 -17.88
N ARG A 140 -3.84 -0.51 -16.72
CA ARG A 140 -3.62 0.30 -15.52
C ARG A 140 -2.58 1.40 -15.77
N GLY A 141 -1.54 1.08 -16.53
CA GLY A 141 -0.55 2.07 -16.96
C GLY A 141 -1.14 3.16 -17.85
N ARG A 142 -2.00 2.79 -18.82
CA ARG A 142 -2.69 3.78 -19.66
C ARG A 142 -3.65 4.65 -18.87
N TRP A 143 -4.42 4.07 -17.95
CA TRP A 143 -5.29 4.84 -17.06
C TRP A 143 -4.51 5.90 -16.29
N LEU A 144 -3.37 5.55 -15.69
CA LEU A 144 -2.53 6.53 -14.99
C LEU A 144 -2.03 7.66 -15.91
N LEU A 145 -1.65 7.32 -17.15
CA LEU A 145 -1.25 8.32 -18.14
C LEU A 145 -2.41 9.25 -18.52
N ASP A 146 -3.62 8.70 -18.68
CA ASP A 146 -4.82 9.46 -18.97
C ASP A 146 -5.15 10.44 -17.83
N GLU A 147 -5.07 9.99 -16.58
CA GLU A 147 -5.25 10.85 -15.39
C GLU A 147 -4.19 11.95 -15.32
N PHE A 148 -2.92 11.64 -15.61
CA PHE A 148 -1.86 12.66 -15.64
C PHE A 148 -2.12 13.74 -16.69
N ILE A 149 -2.64 13.37 -17.85
CA ILE A 149 -2.98 14.33 -18.91
C ILE A 149 -4.23 15.13 -18.55
N ALA A 150 -5.28 14.45 -18.06
CA ALA A 150 -6.54 15.08 -17.67
C ALA A 150 -6.35 16.14 -16.57
N HIS A 151 -5.39 15.90 -15.65
CA HIS A 151 -5.07 16.80 -14.55
C HIS A 151 -3.87 17.71 -14.80
N GLY A 152 -3.35 17.77 -16.03
CA GLY A 152 -2.30 18.72 -16.43
C GLY A 152 -0.91 18.43 -15.87
N LEU A 153 -0.66 17.22 -15.36
CA LEU A 153 0.68 16.75 -14.96
C LEU A 153 1.54 16.38 -16.19
N LEU A 154 0.90 16.01 -17.29
CA LEU A 154 1.50 15.81 -18.60
C LEU A 154 0.71 16.57 -19.67
N MET A 155 1.41 17.13 -20.65
CA MET A 155 0.78 17.76 -21.80
C MET A 155 0.27 16.67 -22.76
N PRO A 156 -0.88 16.85 -23.44
CA PRO A 156 -1.37 15.90 -24.44
C PRO A 156 -0.33 15.53 -25.51
N ALA A 157 0.54 16.47 -25.89
CA ALA A 157 1.62 16.26 -26.86
C ALA A 157 2.67 15.23 -26.37
N GLN A 158 2.82 15.04 -25.06
CA GLN A 158 3.78 14.10 -24.46
C GLN A 158 3.25 12.66 -24.38
N ARG A 159 1.99 12.43 -24.79
CA ARG A 159 1.32 11.13 -24.66
C ARG A 159 2.09 9.98 -25.32
N ALA A 160 2.61 10.21 -26.53
CA ALA A 160 3.31 9.16 -27.27
C ALA A 160 4.59 8.71 -26.55
N ASP A 161 5.42 9.66 -26.11
CA ASP A 161 6.67 9.41 -25.39
C ASP A 161 6.43 8.80 -24.01
N ALA A 162 5.41 9.28 -23.29
CA ALA A 162 5.03 8.73 -22.00
C ALA A 162 4.51 7.29 -22.13
N ALA A 163 3.71 6.99 -23.18
CA ALA A 163 3.25 5.64 -23.46
C ALA A 163 4.40 4.70 -23.86
N ALA A 164 5.41 5.21 -24.58
CA ALA A 164 6.63 4.44 -24.86
C ALA A 164 7.42 4.13 -23.59
N SER A 165 7.65 5.15 -22.75
CA SER A 165 8.33 5.00 -21.47
C SER A 165 7.63 4.01 -20.55
N LEU A 166 6.28 4.04 -20.50
CA LEU A 166 5.50 3.06 -19.74
C LEU A 166 5.72 1.64 -20.25
N ARG A 167 5.73 1.41 -21.57
CA ARG A 167 6.02 0.08 -22.14
C ARG A 167 7.42 -0.41 -21.79
N ASP A 168 8.42 0.47 -21.82
CA ASP A 168 9.81 0.11 -21.53
C ASP A 168 10.04 -0.22 -20.05
N CYS A 169 9.34 0.47 -19.15
CA CYS A 169 9.33 0.16 -17.73
C CYS A 169 8.56 -1.13 -17.40
N TRP A 170 7.69 -1.58 -18.30
CA TRP A 170 6.80 -2.70 -18.08
C TRP A 170 7.42 -4.02 -18.50
N THR A 171 8.20 -4.62 -17.60
CA THR A 171 8.81 -5.93 -17.87
C THR A 171 7.82 -7.08 -17.66
N SER A 172 6.67 -7.10 -18.36
CA SER A 172 5.81 -8.29 -18.38
C SER A 172 6.48 -9.48 -19.07
N GLY A 173 7.54 -9.24 -19.87
CA GLY A 173 8.27 -10.28 -20.60
C GLY A 173 9.61 -10.74 -19.98
N ALA A 174 10.20 -9.97 -19.05
CA ALA A 174 11.54 -10.30 -18.51
C ALA A 174 11.49 -11.09 -17.20
N LEU A 175 10.35 -11.10 -16.50
CA LEU A 175 10.20 -11.77 -15.21
C LEU A 175 8.89 -12.56 -15.25
N TYR A 176 8.92 -13.76 -14.68
CA TYR A 176 7.78 -14.66 -14.67
C TYR A 176 6.83 -14.30 -13.53
N PHE A 177 5.54 -14.29 -13.80
CA PHE A 177 4.51 -14.04 -12.82
C PHE A 177 3.72 -15.35 -12.61
N PRO A 178 4.21 -16.29 -11.76
CA PRO A 178 3.45 -17.51 -11.47
C PRO A 178 2.10 -17.20 -10.83
N GLU A 179 1.12 -18.10 -10.90
CA GLU A 179 -0.03 -18.03 -9.99
C GLU A 179 0.48 -18.02 -8.54
N ALA A 180 -0.05 -17.14 -7.70
CA ALA A 180 0.33 -17.12 -6.30
C ALA A 180 -0.16 -18.44 -5.65
N PRO A 181 0.68 -19.13 -4.87
CA PRO A 181 0.21 -20.27 -4.11
C PRO A 181 -0.89 -19.86 -3.13
N ALA A 182 -1.81 -20.77 -2.84
CA ALA A 182 -2.76 -20.58 -1.74
C ALA A 182 -2.00 -20.18 -0.46
N ALA A 183 -2.56 -19.24 0.31
CA ALA A 183 -1.93 -18.52 1.41
C ALA A 183 -0.81 -19.31 2.10
N ALA A 184 0.41 -18.77 2.05
CA ALA A 184 1.57 -19.41 2.63
C ALA A 184 1.37 -19.67 4.14
N PRO A 185 1.86 -20.80 4.66
CA PRO A 185 1.77 -21.11 6.08
C PRO A 185 2.45 -20.02 6.91
N LYS A 186 1.84 -19.67 8.05
CA LYS A 186 2.32 -18.60 8.93
C LYS A 186 3.82 -18.76 9.23
N PRO A 187 4.63 -17.70 9.09
CA PRO A 187 6.04 -17.77 9.46
C PRO A 187 6.16 -18.17 10.94
N VAL A 188 6.91 -19.23 11.23
CA VAL A 188 7.14 -19.71 12.59
C VAL A 188 7.95 -18.65 13.34
N SER A 189 7.34 -18.03 14.34
CA SER A 189 8.04 -17.09 15.22
C SER A 189 9.07 -17.86 16.06
N LYS A 190 10.36 -17.73 15.73
CA LYS A 190 11.41 -18.22 16.62
C LYS A 190 11.45 -17.32 17.86
N PRO A 191 11.39 -17.88 19.09
CA PRO A 191 11.47 -17.07 20.30
C PRO A 191 12.81 -16.33 20.32
N LYS A 192 12.75 -15.00 20.42
CA LYS A 192 13.92 -14.14 20.64
C LYS A 192 14.51 -14.51 22.01
N LYS A 193 15.58 -15.31 22.03
CA LYS A 193 16.44 -15.45 23.21
C LYS A 193 17.10 -14.10 23.48
N ARG A 194 16.49 -13.28 24.34
CA ARG A 194 17.16 -12.10 24.92
C ARG A 194 18.35 -12.62 25.74
N LYS A 195 19.58 -12.30 25.34
CA LYS A 195 20.74 -12.43 26.22
C LYS A 195 20.60 -11.40 27.35
N PRO A 196 20.74 -11.77 28.63
CA PRO A 196 20.80 -10.79 29.70
C PRO A 196 22.06 -9.93 29.52
N LEU A 197 21.89 -8.61 29.61
CA LEU A 197 22.99 -7.66 29.73
C LEU A 197 23.69 -7.95 31.06
N ALA A 198 24.98 -8.29 30.99
CA ALA A 198 25.83 -8.39 32.15
C ALA A 198 26.05 -6.99 32.71
N HIS A 199 25.60 -6.76 33.95
CA HIS A 199 26.03 -5.61 34.73
C HIS A 199 27.45 -5.90 35.25
N ALA A 200 28.37 -5.00 34.93
CA ALA A 200 29.61 -4.74 35.65
C ALA A 200 29.71 -3.23 35.84
#